data_AF-A0A699XLR9-F1
#
_entry.id   AF-A0A699XLR9-F1
#
_cell.length_a   1.000
_cell.length_b   1.000
_cell.length_c   1.000
_cell.angle_alpha   90.00
_cell.angle_beta   90.00
_cell.angle_gamma   90.00
#
_symmetry.space_group_name_H-M   'P 1'
#
loop_
_entity.id
_entity.type
_entity.pdbx_description
1 polymer ?
#
loop_
_entity_poly.entity_id
_entity_poly.type
_entity_poly.pdbx_seq_one_letter_code
_entity_poly.pdbx_strand_id
1 'polypeptide(L)' 'DVNIDVPEGLEVKTPDNTTVEISGADKQKVGQLAAEIRQWRKPEPYKGKGIKYDGEFIFRKEGKKK' A
#
# COMPACT_ATOMS: atom_id res chain seq x y z
N ASP A 1 -1.82 9.27 -14.98
CA ASP A 1 -0.84 8.19 -14.83
C ASP A 1 0.02 8.48 -13.60
N VAL A 2 0.30 7.50 -12.75
CA VAL A 2 1.12 7.69 -11.54
C VAL A 2 2.29 6.76 -11.69
N ASN A 3 3.46 7.34 -11.97
CA ASN A 3 4.70 6.61 -12.14
C ASN A 3 5.51 6.72 -10.85
N ILE A 4 5.77 5.59 -10.22
CA ILE A 4 6.65 5.46 -9.06
C ILE A 4 7.88 4.73 -9.56
N ASP A 5 9.01 5.44 -9.57
CA ASP A 5 10.29 4.83 -9.93
C ASP A 5 10.74 3.86 -8.84
N VAL A 6 11.04 2.63 -9.24
CA VAL A 6 11.52 1.60 -8.32
C VAL A 6 13.00 1.86 -8.01
N PRO A 7 13.39 2.07 -6.74
CA PRO A 7 14.78 2.24 -6.36
C PRO A 7 15.65 1.03 -6.75
N GLU A 8 16.91 1.27 -7.10
CA GLU A 8 17.85 0.19 -7.42
C GLU A 8 17.99 -0.81 -6.25
N GLY A 9 17.89 -2.10 -6.60
CA GLY A 9 17.98 -3.21 -5.65
C GLY A 9 16.66 -3.65 -5.03
N LEU A 10 15.53 -3.13 -5.53
CA LEU A 10 14.19 -3.61 -5.20
C LEU A 10 13.53 -4.27 -6.41
N GLU A 11 12.89 -5.42 -6.18
CA GLU A 11 12.04 -6.09 -7.15
C GLU A 11 10.58 -5.85 -6.78
N VAL A 12 9.78 -5.37 -7.73
CA VAL A 12 8.33 -5.21 -7.57
C VAL A 12 7.62 -6.19 -8.49
N LYS A 13 6.77 -7.04 -7.93
CA LYS A 13 5.93 -7.99 -8.66
C LYS A 13 4.47 -7.63 -8.46
N THR A 14 3.68 -7.79 -9.52
CA THR A 14 2.24 -7.56 -9.51
C THR A 14 1.53 -8.85 -9.95
N PRO A 15 1.36 -9.82 -9.04
CA PRO A 15 0.70 -11.08 -9.37
C PRO A 15 -0.77 -10.89 -9.78
N ASP A 16 -1.45 -9.93 -9.14
CA ASP A 16 -2.82 -9.53 -9.46
C ASP A 16 -2.87 -8.02 -9.74
N ASN A 17 -3.92 -7.56 -10.42
CA ASN A 17 -4.14 -6.12 -10.64
C ASN A 17 -4.38 -5.32 -9.33
N THR A 18 -4.64 -6.01 -8.21
CA THR A 18 -4.90 -5.39 -6.91
C THR A 18 -3.82 -5.67 -5.86
N THR A 19 -2.81 -6.47 -6.20
CA THR A 19 -1.79 -6.96 -5.26
C THR A 19 -0.41 -6.57 -5.76
N VAL A 20 0.37 -5.92 -4.89
CA VAL A 20 1.75 -5.51 -5.19
C VAL A 20 2.68 -6.14 -4.16
N GLU A 21 3.66 -6.91 -4.62
CA GLU A 21 4.68 -7.54 -3.79
C GLU A 21 6.01 -6.81 -4.00
N ILE A 22 6.65 -6.39 -2.90
CA ILE A 22 7.93 -5.68 -2.93
C ILE A 22 8.95 -6.56 -2.23
N SER A 23 10.01 -6.94 -2.95
CA SER A 23 11.11 -7.75 -2.46
C SER A 23 12.43 -6.99 -2.59
N GLY A 24 13.39 -7.24 -1.71
CA GLY A 24 14.68 -6.55 -1.77
C GLY A 24 15.63 -6.98 -0.67
N ALA A 25 16.92 -6.68 -0.86
CA ALA A 25 17.96 -6.99 0.10
C ALA A 25 17.94 -6.08 1.34
N ASP A 26 17.47 -4.82 1.19
CA ASP A 26 17.43 -3.82 2.25
C ASP A 26 16.00 -3.57 2.74
N LYS A 27 15.75 -3.95 4.01
CA LYS A 27 14.45 -3.77 4.67
C LYS A 27 14.02 -2.32 4.79
N GLN A 28 14.96 -1.37 4.93
CA GLN A 28 14.64 0.04 5.04
C GLN A 28 14.07 0.57 3.72
N LYS A 29 14.72 0.26 2.60
CA LYS A 29 14.26 0.66 1.27
C LYS A 29 12.93 0.01 0.91
N VAL A 30 12.76 -1.28 1.20
CA VAL A 30 11.47 -1.98 1.01
C VAL A 30 10.35 -1.28 1.79
N GLY A 31 10.59 -0.97 3.07
CA GLY A 31 9.61 -0.29 3.92
C GLY A 31 9.29 1.13 3.45
N GLN A 32 10.29 1.87 2.98
CA GLN A 32 10.11 3.23 2.46
C GLN A 32 9.24 3.23 1.20
N LEU A 33 9.54 2.39 0.21
CA LEU A 33 8.74 2.28 -1.01
C LEU A 33 7.31 1.85 -0.70
N ALA A 34 7.13 0.86 0.19
CA ALA A 34 5.82 0.41 0.60
C ALA A 34 5.00 1.53 1.30
N ALA A 35 5.66 2.36 2.11
CA ALA A 35 5.04 3.51 2.77
C ALA A 35 4.67 4.62 1.77
N GLU A 36 5.51 4.92 0.79
CA GLU A 36 5.24 5.89 -0.28
C GLU A 36 4.01 5.48 -1.11
N ILE A 37 3.92 4.20 -1.49
CA ILE A 37 2.77 3.66 -2.22
C ILE A 37 1.49 3.76 -1.35
N ARG A 38 1.56 3.38 -0.06
CA ARG A 38 0.42 3.51 0.88
C ARG A 38 -0.01 4.97 1.09
N GLN A 39 0.93 5.91 1.09
CA GLN A 39 0.63 7.34 1.28
C GLN A 39 -0.21 7.90 0.14
N TRP A 40 -0.04 7.39 -1.08
CA TRP A 40 -0.78 7.86 -2.24
C TRP A 40 -2.29 7.69 -2.10
N ARG A 41 -2.73 6.54 -1.58
CA ARG A 41 -4.15 6.29 -1.27
C ARG A 41 -4.31 5.52 0.02
N LYS A 42 -4.24 6.24 1.14
CA LYS A 42 -4.47 5.68 2.48
C LYS A 42 -5.86 5.04 2.58
N PRO A 43 -6.01 3.96 3.37
CA PRO A 43 -7.30 3.29 3.53
C PRO A 43 -8.30 4.21 4.24
N GLU A 44 -9.48 4.34 3.66
CA GLU A 44 -10.54 5.20 4.20
C GLU A 44 -11.14 4.62 5.50
N PRO A 45 -11.48 5.46 6.50
CA PRO A 45 -11.95 5.01 7.80
C PRO A 45 -13.37 4.45 7.80
N TYR A 46 -14.11 4.50 6.69
CA TYR A 46 -15.50 3.98 6.62
C TYR A 46 -15.54 2.63 5.90
N LYS A 47 -15.10 2.60 4.63
CA LYS A 47 -15.16 1.42 3.78
C LYS A 47 -13.85 0.62 3.74
N GLY A 48 -12.76 1.14 4.33
CA GLY A 48 -11.42 0.54 4.25
C GLY A 48 -10.88 0.47 2.82
N LYS A 49 -11.41 1.28 1.90
CA LYS A 49 -10.94 1.34 0.51
C LYS A 49 -9.66 2.15 0.45
N GLY A 50 -8.65 1.62 -0.24
CA GLY A 50 -7.33 2.22 -0.35
C GLY A 50 -6.24 1.14 -0.40
N ILE A 51 -4.99 1.58 -0.36
CA ILE A 51 -3.81 0.73 -0.32
C ILE A 51 -3.52 0.42 1.15
N LYS A 52 -3.38 -0.86 1.48
CA LYS A 52 -3.13 -1.35 2.83
C LYS A 52 -2.08 -2.45 2.78
N TYR A 53 -1.42 -2.73 3.90
CA TYR A 53 -0.55 -3.89 3.98
C TYR A 53 -1.36 -5.19 4.06
N ASP A 54 -0.71 -6.29 3.70
CA ASP A 54 -1.27 -7.62 3.91
C ASP A 54 -1.51 -7.85 5.41
N GLY A 55 -2.71 -8.29 5.78
CA GLY A 55 -3.12 -8.46 7.17
C GLY A 55 -3.38 -7.18 7.98
N GLU A 56 -3.28 -5.97 7.43
CA GLU A 56 -3.51 -4.73 8.18
C GLU A 56 -4.98 -4.58 8.62
N PHE A 57 -5.22 -4.46 9.94
CA PHE A 57 -6.55 -4.21 10.49
C PHE A 57 -6.88 -2.71 10.47
N ILE A 58 -7.88 -2.34 9.67
CA ILE A 58 -8.35 -0.95 9.56
C ILE A 58 -9.57 -0.75 10.46
N PHE A 59 -9.46 0.15 11.43
CA PHE A 59 -10.59 0.57 12.26
C PHE A 59 -11.63 1.31 11.43
N ARG A 60 -12.82 0.72 11.31
CA ARG A 60 -13.94 1.31 10.57
C ARG A 60 -14.87 2.09 11.48
N LYS A 61 -15.28 3.27 11.04
CA LYS A 61 -16.34 4.08 11.66
C LYS A 61 -17.64 3.86 10.90
N GLU A 62 -18.77 3.84 11.60
CA GLU A 62 -20.07 3.89 10.95
C GLU A 62 -20.27 5.23 10.24
N GLY A 63 -20.90 5.20 9.06
CA GLY A 63 -21.34 6.41 8.38
C GLY A 63 -22.39 7.14 9.21
N LYS A 64 -22.60 8.44 8.93
CA LYS A 64 -23.61 9.24 9.62
C LYS A 64 -25.00 8.61 9.41
N LYS A 65 -25.58 8.04 10.47
CA LYS A 65 -26.98 7.62 10.50
C LYS A 65 -27.86 8.87 10.37
N LYS A 66 -28.91 8.76 9.55
CA LYS A 66 -29.89 9.84 9.37
C LYS A 66 -30.88 9.83 10.54
#